data_AF-A0A8J7VGS2-F1
#
_entry.id   AF-A0A8J7VGS2-F1
#
_cell.length_a   1.000
_cell.length_b   1.000
_cell.length_c   1.000
_cell.angle_alpha   90.00
_cell.angle_beta   90.00
_cell.angle_gamma   90.00
#
_symmetry.space_group_name_H-M   'P 1'
#
loop_
_entity.id
_entity.type
_entity.pdbx_description
1 polymer ?
#
loop_
_entity_poly.entity_id
_entity_poly.type
_entity_poly.pdbx_seq_one_letter_code
_entity_poly.pdbx_strand_id
1 'polypeptide(L)' 'MYLKDKARIPAGGQALIEGVMMKCGSSKAIAVRKSDGMIEVKREKLSVPKDGSIKKLPFVRGMFMLV' A
#
# COMPACT_ATOMS: atom_id res chain seq x y z
N MET A 1 16.90 12.96 -27.50
CA MET A 1 16.10 13.51 -26.37
C MET A 1 15.60 12.33 -25.56
N TYR A 2 16.44 11.83 -24.64
CA TYR A 2 16.16 10.61 -23.86
C TYR A 2 15.20 10.94 -22.72
N LEU A 3 14.11 10.18 -22.63
CA LEU A 3 13.20 10.20 -21.49
C LEU A 3 13.97 9.68 -20.27
N LYS A 4 14.35 10.63 -19.41
CA LYS A 4 14.89 10.43 -18.07
C LYS A 4 14.08 9.33 -17.36
N ASP A 5 14.73 8.24 -16.98
CA ASP A 5 14.14 7.11 -16.27
C ASP A 5 13.18 7.60 -15.18
N LYS A 6 11.87 7.44 -15.41
CA LYS A 6 10.87 7.62 -14.35
C LYS A 6 11.24 6.62 -13.26
N ALA A 7 11.68 7.11 -12.11
CA ALA A 7 11.90 6.28 -10.92
C ALA A 7 10.69 5.36 -10.74
N ARG A 8 10.91 4.05 -10.78
CA ARG A 8 9.85 3.05 -10.63
C ARG A 8 9.32 3.15 -9.20
N ILE A 9 8.15 3.78 -9.03
CA ILE A 9 7.50 3.84 -7.73
C ILE A 9 6.90 2.46 -7.46
N PRO A 10 7.32 1.75 -6.40
CA PRO A 10 6.75 0.45 -6.08
C PRO A 10 5.26 0.62 -5.80
N ALA A 11 4.45 -0.11 -6.56
CA ALA A 11 3.01 -0.17 -6.41
C ALA A 11 2.62 -1.61 -6.06
N GLY A 12 1.73 -1.75 -5.08
CA GLY A 12 1.19 -3.03 -4.66
C GLY A 12 -0.22 -2.84 -4.11
N GLY A 13 -0.86 -3.93 -3.71
CA GLY A 13 -2.21 -3.87 -3.19
C GLY A 13 -2.59 -5.11 -2.40
N GLN A 14 -3.76 -5.03 -1.79
CA GLN A 14 -4.37 -6.11 -1.03
C GLN A 14 -5.83 -6.24 -1.47
N ALA A 15 -6.32 -7.48 -1.50
CA ALA A 15 -7.72 -7.77 -1.77
C ALA A 15 -8.57 -7.53 -0.51
N LEU A 16 -9.72 -6.90 -0.68
CA LEU A 16 -10.75 -6.77 0.35
C LEU A 16 -11.99 -7.53 -0.13
N ILE A 17 -12.87 -7.92 0.80
CA ILE A 17 -14.07 -8.72 0.48
C ILE A 17 -14.95 -8.00 -0.55
N GLU A 18 -15.18 -6.71 -0.37
CA GLU A 18 -16.04 -5.88 -1.23
C GLU A 18 -15.25 -4.83 -2.01
N GLY A 19 -13.95 -5.04 -2.21
CA GLY A 19 -13.11 -3.99 -2.77
C GLY A 19 -11.64 -4.30 -2.92
N VAL A 20 -10.87 -3.25 -3.14
CA VAL A 20 -9.42 -3.31 -3.35
C VAL A 20 -8.70 -2.21 -2.58
N MET A 21 -7.51 -2.51 -2.10
CA MET A 21 -6.57 -1.54 -1.57
C MET A 21 -5.35 -1.49 -2.49
N MET A 22 -4.92 -0.28 -2.85
CA MET A 22 -3.63 -0.03 -3.50
C MET A 22 -2.75 0.86 -2.63
N LYS A 23 -1.44 0.57 -2.67
CA LYS A 23 -0.39 1.36 -2.03
C LYS A 23 0.68 1.69 -3.06
N CYS A 24 1.04 2.97 -3.17
CA CYS A 24 2.06 3.46 -4.09
C CYS A 24 2.88 4.55 -3.39
N GLY A 25 4.17 4.33 -3.21
CA GLY A 25 5.03 5.23 -2.44
C GLY A 25 4.48 5.49 -1.03
N SER A 26 4.26 6.77 -0.70
CA SER A 26 3.67 7.24 0.57
C SER A 26 2.15 7.43 0.51
N SER A 27 1.46 6.81 -0.46
CA SER A 27 0.01 6.93 -0.64
C SER A 27 -0.68 5.58 -0.59
N LYS A 28 -1.90 5.57 -0.04
CA LYS A 28 -2.81 4.42 -0.02
C LYS A 28 -4.18 4.86 -0.52
N ALA A 29 -4.83 4.01 -1.32
CA ALA A 29 -6.21 4.18 -1.74
C ALA A 29 -6.99 2.89 -1.46
N ILE A 30 -8.21 3.02 -0.96
CA ILE A 30 -9.14 1.91 -0.74
C ILE A 30 -10.41 2.24 -1.50
N ALA A 31 -10.88 1.31 -2.33
CA ALA A 31 -12.18 1.40 -3.00
C ALA A 31 -13.04 0.24 -2.53
N VAL A 32 -14.24 0.53 -2.02
CA VAL A 32 -15.21 -0.48 -1.55
C VAL A 32 -16.58 -0.26 -2.16
N ARG A 33 -17.26 -1.34 -2.49
CA ARG A 33 -18.66 -1.34 -2.91
C ARG A 33 -19.57 -1.32 -1.67
N LYS A 34 -20.49 -0.36 -1.60
CA LYS A 34 -21.53 -0.29 -0.59
C LYS A 34 -22.71 -1.21 -0.92
N SER A 35 -23.57 -1.45 0.06
CA SER A 35 -24.82 -2.21 -0.12
C SER A 35 -25.78 -1.58 -1.13
N ASP A 36 -25.72 -0.27 -1.33
CA ASP A 36 -26.49 0.48 -2.33
C ASP A 36 -25.89 0.41 -3.76
N GLY A 37 -24.77 -0.31 -3.93
CA GLY A 37 -24.07 -0.47 -5.20
C GLY A 37 -23.10 0.67 -5.55
N MET A 38 -23.02 1.74 -4.74
CA MET A 38 -22.06 2.82 -4.95
C MET A 38 -20.64 2.40 -4.53
N ILE A 39 -19.63 3.01 -5.16
CA ILE A 39 -18.23 2.81 -4.78
C ILE A 39 -17.77 4.00 -3.94
N GLU A 40 -17.32 3.74 -2.72
CA GLU A 40 -16.64 4.73 -1.90
C GLU A 40 -15.12 4.58 -2.04
N VAL A 41 -14.42 5.69 -2.24
CA VAL A 41 -12.96 5.71 -2.36
C VAL A 41 -12.35 6.57 -1.26
N LYS A 42 -11.53 5.97 -0.41
CA LYS A 42 -10.74 6.66 0.61
C LYS A 42 -9.28 6.74 0.19
N ARG A 43 -8.68 7.93 0.29
CA ARG A 43 -7.25 8.16 0.01
C ARG A 43 -6.55 8.66 1.26
N GLU A 44 -5.42 8.06 1.59
CA GLU A 44 -4.63 8.38 2.78
C GLU A 44 -3.15 8.53 2.42
N LYS A 45 -2.48 9.52 3.00
CA LYS A 45 -1.02 9.61 2.98
C LYS A 45 -0.48 8.78 4.13
N LEU A 46 0.44 7.86 3.82
CA LEU A 46 1.13 7.04 4.80
C LEU A 46 2.39 7.76 5.26
N SER A 47 2.52 7.97 6.57
CA SER A 47 3.81 8.27 7.19
C SER A 47 4.64 6.99 7.14
N VAL A 48 5.80 7.04 6.50
CA VAL A 48 6.74 5.91 6.46
C VAL A 48 7.45 5.86 7.81
N PRO A 49 7.28 4.81 8.63
CA PRO A 49 8.04 4.68 9.87
C PRO A 49 9.52 4.55 9.52
N LYS A 50 10.41 5.31 10.18
CA LYS A 50 11.86 5.12 10.03
C LYS A 50 12.19 3.66 10.39
N ASP A 51 12.84 2.95 9.47
CA ASP A 51 13.19 1.54 9.68
C ASP A 51 14.16 1.39 10.86
N GLY A 52 13.65 0.88 11.99
CA GLY A 52 14.46 0.47 13.12
C GLY A 52 15.16 -0.86 12.82
N SER A 53 16.41 -1.02 13.25
CA SER A 53 17.29 -2.18 13.02
C SER A 53 16.66 -3.54 13.34
N ILE A 54 15.66 -3.58 14.23
CA ILE A 54 14.95 -4.79 14.66
C ILE A 54 14.06 -5.39 13.56
N LYS A 55 13.55 -4.58 12.61
CA LYS A 55 12.71 -5.05 11.48
C LYS A 55 13.50 -5.82 10.41
N LYS A 56 14.82 -5.88 10.53
CA LYS A 56 15.72 -6.61 9.61
C LYS A 56 15.97 -8.06 10.03
N LEU A 57 15.64 -8.45 11.27
CA LEU A 57 15.77 -9.85 11.70
C LEU A 57 14.74 -10.72 10.94
N PRO A 58 15.14 -11.89 10.40
CA PRO A 58 14.28 -12.71 9.54
C PRO A 58 12.97 -13.16 10.22
N PHE A 59 13.02 -13.48 11.51
CA PHE A 59 11.82 -13.86 12.30
C PHE A 59 10.84 -12.69 12.47
N VAL A 60 11.37 -11.52 12.82
CA VAL A 60 10.57 -10.31 13.03
C VAL A 60 10.01 -9.79 11.69
N ARG A 61 10.82 -9.88 10.63
CA ARG A 61 10.45 -9.48 9.27
C ARG A 61 9.25 -10.29 8.74
N GLY A 62 9.19 -11.60 9.02
CA GLY A 62 8.06 -12.45 8.64
C GLY A 62 6.77 -12.09 9.38
N MET A 63 6.85 -11.78 10.68
CA MET A 63 5.69 -11.44 11.51
C MET A 63 4.99 -10.15 11.04
N PHE A 64 5.74 -9.17 10.52
CA PHE A 64 5.19 -7.93 9.98
C PHE A 64 4.69 -8.03 8.52
N MET A 65 4.89 -9.16 7.84
CA MET A 65 4.39 -9.40 6.49
C MET A 65 3.00 -10.07 6.46
N LEU A 66 2.53 -10.60 7.60
CA LEU A 66 1.29 -11.36 7.74
C LEU A 66 0.08 -10.52 8.17
N VAL A 67 0.23 -9.20 8.33
CA VAL A 67 -0.82 -8.25 8.74
C VAL A 67 -0.81 -7.03 7.83
#